data_AF-A0A964Q7H5-F1
#
_entry.id   AF-A0A964Q7H5-F1
#
_cell.length_a   1.000
_cell.length_b   1.000
_cell.length_c   1.000
_cell.angle_alpha   90.00
_cell.angle_beta   90.00
_cell.angle_gamma   90.00
#
_symmetry.space_group_name_H-M   'P 1'
#
loop_
_entity.id
_entity.type
_entity.pdbx_description
1 polymer ?
#
loop_
_entity_poly.entity_id
_entity_poly.type
_entity_poly.pdbx_seq_one_letter_code
_entity_poly.pdbx_strand_id
1 'polypeptide(L)'
;MMFVCGFLALCLAEPEVDTSAIRKAFDQIKKAGTPVRVLSTTGPGQPAYFKRSFELTSYDIEVSETGNKVIPYLAVVQFRARIKTSKEFSSKEEAEEAPFKMSEDSFIEWRAIFRNLKGSWAMENLLYRSSSFQIWCDLKTTLDARHFVHDWFNALDGY
;
A
#
# COMPACT_ATOMS: atom_id res chain seq x y z
N MET A 1 -22.95 57.54 -18.45
CA MET A 1 -23.38 56.55 -17.44
C MET A 1 -23.37 55.18 -18.08
N MET A 2 -22.37 54.35 -17.76
CA MET A 2 -22.52 52.89 -17.67
C MET A 2 -21.27 52.33 -17.00
N PHE A 3 -21.38 52.01 -15.71
CA PHE A 3 -20.39 51.22 -14.98
C PHE A 3 -20.58 49.77 -15.42
N VAL A 4 -19.56 49.17 -16.02
CA VAL A 4 -19.51 47.70 -16.22
C VAL A 4 -18.72 47.15 -15.04
N CYS A 5 -19.45 46.66 -14.02
CA CYS A 5 -18.85 45.91 -12.92
C CYS A 5 -18.38 44.55 -13.43
N GLY A 6 -17.07 44.37 -13.52
CA GLY A 6 -16.45 43.05 -13.70
C GLY A 6 -16.54 42.25 -12.40
N PHE A 7 -17.46 41.29 -12.35
CA PHE A 7 -17.43 40.24 -11.34
C PHE A 7 -16.37 39.20 -11.75
N LEU A 8 -15.16 39.34 -11.20
CA LEU A 8 -14.18 38.25 -11.16
C LEU A 8 -14.70 37.22 -10.17
N ALA A 9 -15.24 36.12 -10.68
CA ALA A 9 -15.49 34.94 -9.88
C ALA A 9 -14.15 34.35 -9.42
N LEU A 10 -13.67 34.76 -8.24
CA LEU A 10 -12.75 33.95 -7.47
C LEU A 10 -13.53 32.70 -7.06
N CYS A 11 -13.50 31.66 -7.89
CA CYS A 11 -13.72 30.32 -7.41
C CYS A 11 -12.67 30.09 -6.33
N LEU A 12 -13.06 30.20 -5.07
CA LEU A 12 -12.29 29.74 -3.93
C LEU A 12 -12.09 28.25 -4.17
N ALA A 13 -11.00 27.87 -4.82
CA ALA A 13 -10.54 26.50 -4.79
C ALA A 13 -10.39 26.18 -3.31
N GLU A 14 -11.25 25.31 -2.80
CA GLU A 14 -11.10 24.78 -1.46
C GLU A 14 -9.66 24.31 -1.32
N PRO A 15 -8.95 24.68 -0.24
CA PRO A 15 -7.56 24.31 -0.09
C PRO A 15 -7.45 22.79 -0.24
N GLU A 16 -6.80 22.34 -1.31
CA GLU A 16 -6.61 20.92 -1.59
C GLU A 16 -5.94 20.30 -0.37
N VAL A 17 -6.56 19.27 0.21
CA VAL A 17 -6.05 18.63 1.42
C VAL A 17 -4.65 18.09 1.12
N ASP A 18 -3.65 18.55 1.89
CA ASP A 18 -2.26 18.20 1.62
C ASP A 18 -2.03 16.69 1.79
N THR A 19 -1.79 16.00 0.68
CA THR A 19 -1.47 14.56 0.62
C THR A 19 0.01 14.30 0.33
N SER A 20 0.86 15.33 0.38
CA SER A 20 2.29 15.25 0.00
C SER A 20 3.06 14.18 0.75
N ALA A 21 2.80 14.01 2.06
CA ALA A 21 3.42 12.98 2.88
C ALA A 21 3.08 11.56 2.38
N ILE A 22 1.80 11.30 2.06
CA ILE A 22 1.34 10.02 1.52
C ILE A 22 1.99 9.78 0.15
N ARG A 23 1.95 10.77 -0.75
CA ARG A 23 2.57 10.66 -2.09
C ARG A 23 4.05 10.35 -2.00
N LYS A 24 4.78 11.06 -1.14
CA LYS A 24 6.21 10.84 -0.91
C LYS A 24 6.50 9.41 -0.45
N ALA A 25 5.70 8.86 0.47
CA ALA A 25 5.85 7.48 0.92
C ALA A 25 5.65 6.48 -0.23
N PHE A 26 4.55 6.62 -0.98
CA PHE A 26 4.26 5.75 -2.12
C PHE A 26 5.30 5.87 -3.23
N ASP A 27 5.78 7.07 -3.55
CA ASP A 27 6.81 7.28 -4.57
C ASP A 27 8.16 6.66 -4.16
N GLN A 28 8.52 6.72 -2.88
CA GLN A 28 9.71 6.03 -2.38
C GLN A 28 9.58 4.51 -2.50
N ILE A 29 8.43 3.95 -2.13
CA ILE A 29 8.19 2.50 -2.26
C ILE A 29 8.14 2.09 -3.73
N LYS A 30 7.60 2.92 -4.61
CA LYS A 30 7.63 2.69 -6.06
C LYS A 30 9.05 2.57 -6.60
N LYS A 31 9.98 3.37 -6.07
CA LYS A 31 11.40 3.32 -6.45
C LYS A 31 12.15 2.15 -5.81
N ALA A 32 11.90 1.85 -4.54
CA ALA A 32 12.67 0.88 -3.76
C ALA A 32 12.11 -0.56 -3.81
N GLY A 33 10.80 -0.71 -3.98
CA GLY A 33 10.06 -1.94 -3.69
C GLY A 33 9.99 -2.23 -2.19
N THR A 34 9.37 -3.35 -1.82
CA THR A 34 9.45 -3.88 -0.45
C THR A 34 10.72 -4.71 -0.27
N PRO A 35 11.19 -4.92 0.97
CA PRO A 35 12.28 -5.85 1.24
C PRO A 35 12.00 -7.25 0.67
N VAL A 36 13.06 -7.95 0.27
CA VAL A 36 12.98 -9.37 -0.12
C VAL A 36 12.94 -10.22 1.14
N ARG A 37 11.96 -11.12 1.23
CA ARG A 37 11.79 -12.06 2.35
C ARG A 37 11.93 -13.50 1.89
N VAL A 38 12.54 -14.34 2.73
CA VAL A 38 12.48 -15.80 2.61
C VAL A 38 11.30 -16.29 3.44
N LEU A 39 10.40 -17.04 2.79
CA LEU A 39 9.19 -17.60 3.38
C LEU A 39 9.22 -19.12 3.23
N SER A 40 8.55 -19.85 4.13
CA SER A 40 8.34 -21.29 4.04
C SER A 40 6.90 -21.62 3.68
N THR A 41 6.69 -22.67 2.90
CA THR A 41 5.40 -23.36 2.78
C THR A 41 5.38 -24.54 3.74
N THR A 42 4.24 -24.79 4.39
CA THR A 42 4.02 -26.00 5.20
C THR A 42 3.05 -26.91 4.45
N GLY A 43 3.54 -28.06 3.99
CA GLY A 43 2.75 -29.10 3.32
C GLY A 43 3.35 -30.49 3.54
N PRO A 44 2.67 -31.57 3.12
CA PRO A 44 3.17 -32.95 3.29
C PRO A 44 4.38 -33.17 2.37
N GLY A 45 5.59 -33.22 2.92
CA GLY A 45 6.82 -33.47 2.14
C GLY A 45 8.08 -32.67 2.47
N GLN A 46 8.11 -31.88 3.57
CA GLN A 46 9.17 -30.94 4.04
C GLN A 46 8.89 -29.48 3.65
N PRO A 47 9.39 -28.49 4.44
CA PRO A 47 9.21 -27.08 4.12
C PRO A 47 9.92 -26.72 2.82
N ALA A 48 9.20 -26.15 1.86
CA ALA A 48 9.81 -25.51 0.71
C ALA A 48 9.99 -24.02 1.01
N TYR A 49 11.18 -23.49 0.75
CA TYR A 49 11.50 -22.08 0.99
C TYR A 49 11.46 -21.30 -0.32
N PHE A 50 11.02 -20.05 -0.30
CA PHE A 50 11.05 -19.19 -1.48
C PHE A 50 11.27 -17.72 -1.10
N LYS A 51 11.84 -16.94 -2.02
CA LYS A 51 11.94 -15.50 -1.89
C LYS A 51 10.69 -14.82 -2.43
N ARG A 52 10.28 -13.74 -1.78
CA ARG A 52 9.24 -12.85 -2.27
C ARG A 52 9.58 -11.39 -2.01
N SER A 53 9.17 -10.52 -2.92
CA SER A 53 9.04 -9.09 -2.67
C SER A 53 7.88 -8.52 -3.48
N PHE A 54 7.54 -7.27 -3.21
CA PHE A 54 6.56 -6.52 -3.97
C PHE A 54 7.16 -5.29 -4.61
N GLU A 55 6.66 -4.97 -5.79
CA GLU A 55 6.97 -3.75 -6.51
C GLU A 55 5.68 -2.97 -6.73
N LEU A 56 5.60 -1.76 -6.20
CA LEU A 56 4.48 -0.87 -6.44
C LEU A 56 4.53 -0.40 -7.91
N THR A 57 3.43 -0.57 -8.63
CA THR A 57 3.35 -0.26 -10.07
C THR A 57 2.59 1.04 -10.33
N SER A 58 1.44 1.18 -9.68
CA SER A 58 0.58 2.35 -9.75
C SER A 58 -0.16 2.55 -8.43
N TYR A 59 -0.51 3.80 -8.13
CA TYR A 59 -1.40 4.14 -7.04
C TYR A 59 -2.22 5.38 -7.42
N ASP A 60 -3.38 5.50 -6.80
CA ASP A 60 -4.26 6.66 -6.86
C ASP A 60 -4.74 7.01 -5.44
N ILE A 61 -4.96 8.30 -5.15
CA ILE A 61 -5.35 8.79 -3.82
C ILE A 61 -6.69 9.49 -3.94
N GLU A 62 -7.69 8.95 -3.26
CA GLU A 62 -9.00 9.56 -3.09
C GLU A 62 -9.08 10.17 -1.69
N VAL A 63 -9.44 11.45 -1.58
CA VAL A 63 -9.62 12.12 -0.27
C VAL A 63 -11.08 12.49 -0.08
N SER A 64 -11.60 12.23 1.12
CA SER A 64 -12.97 12.55 1.50
C SER A 64 -13.02 13.22 2.87
N GLU A 65 -13.86 14.24 3.01
CA GLU A 65 -14.24 14.79 4.32
C GLU A 65 -15.13 13.82 5.10
N THR A 66 -14.98 13.80 6.41
CA THR A 66 -15.76 12.89 7.28
C THR A 66 -16.87 13.59 8.07
N GLY A 67 -16.88 14.93 8.08
CA GLY A 67 -17.72 15.73 8.99
C GLY A 67 -17.32 15.66 10.47
N ASN A 68 -16.22 14.97 10.83
CA ASN A 68 -15.73 14.83 12.20
C ASN A 68 -14.58 15.81 12.49
N LYS A 69 -14.70 16.61 13.55
CA LYS A 69 -13.65 17.60 13.92
C LYS A 69 -12.31 16.97 14.34
N VAL A 70 -12.30 15.72 14.79
CA VAL A 70 -11.11 15.00 15.26
C VAL A 70 -10.36 14.35 14.09
N ILE A 71 -11.10 13.73 13.18
CA ILE A 71 -10.58 13.11 11.95
C ILE A 71 -11.24 13.82 10.76
N PRO A 72 -10.85 15.05 10.41
CA PRO A 72 -11.56 15.82 9.38
C PRO A 72 -11.55 15.17 7.99
N TYR A 73 -10.51 14.39 7.68
CA TYR A 73 -10.33 13.77 6.37
C TYR A 73 -9.93 12.29 6.48
N LEU A 74 -10.37 11.51 5.50
CA LEU A 74 -9.85 10.20 5.17
C LEU A 74 -9.21 10.25 3.79
N ALA A 75 -8.07 9.59 3.62
CA ALA A 75 -7.48 9.33 2.33
C ALA A 75 -7.47 7.82 2.08
N VAL A 76 -7.99 7.41 0.93
CA VAL A 76 -8.00 6.03 0.47
C VAL A 76 -7.02 5.94 -0.69
N VAL A 77 -5.92 5.22 -0.49
CA VAL A 77 -4.94 4.95 -1.54
C VAL A 77 -5.21 3.59 -2.14
N GLN A 78 -5.66 3.57 -3.39
CA GLN A 78 -5.81 2.34 -4.16
C GLN A 78 -4.53 2.10 -4.95
N PHE A 79 -3.91 0.93 -4.81
CA PHE A 79 -2.63 0.67 -5.46
C PHE A 79 -2.47 -0.76 -5.95
N ARG A 80 -1.67 -0.90 -7.01
CA ARG A 80 -1.37 -2.19 -7.63
C ARG A 80 0.08 -2.54 -7.40
N ALA A 81 0.31 -3.74 -6.89
CA ALA A 81 1.64 -4.28 -6.67
C ALA A 81 1.87 -5.51 -7.55
N ARG A 82 3.03 -5.55 -8.20
CA ARG A 82 3.58 -6.78 -8.79
C ARG A 82 4.20 -7.61 -7.67
N ILE A 83 3.84 -8.89 -7.59
CA ILE A 83 4.49 -9.86 -6.72
C ILE A 83 5.64 -10.48 -7.48
N LYS A 84 6.84 -10.41 -6.92
CA LYS A 84 7.98 -11.19 -7.38
C LYS A 84 8.13 -12.37 -6.45
N THR A 85 8.07 -13.58 -6.99
CA THR A 85 8.33 -14.82 -6.24
C THR A 85 9.43 -15.59 -6.95
N SER A 86 10.37 -16.18 -6.22
CA SER A 86 11.38 -17.08 -6.78
C SER A 86 10.84 -18.50 -6.90
N LYS A 87 11.62 -19.38 -7.56
CA LYS A 87 11.45 -20.82 -7.39
C LYS A 87 11.55 -21.22 -5.91
N GLU A 88 11.07 -22.43 -5.61
CA GLU A 88 11.25 -23.07 -4.31
C GLU A 88 12.69 -23.61 -4.14
N PHE A 89 13.13 -23.63 -2.88
CA PHE A 89 14.43 -24.08 -2.40
C PHE A 89 14.24 -25.12 -1.29
N SER A 90 15.25 -25.98 -1.13
CA SER A 90 15.21 -27.09 -0.19
C SER A 90 15.55 -26.68 1.25
N SER A 91 16.25 -25.55 1.43
CA SER A 91 16.56 -24.98 2.75
C SER A 91 16.43 -23.46 2.77
N LYS A 92 16.39 -22.90 3.99
CA LYS A 92 16.31 -21.46 4.21
C LYS A 92 17.60 -20.77 3.79
N GLU A 93 18.75 -21.37 4.09
CA GLU A 93 20.08 -20.85 3.76
C GLU A 93 20.27 -20.81 2.24
N GLU A 94 19.87 -21.88 1.53
CA GLU A 94 19.89 -21.93 0.06
C GLU A 94 19.03 -20.81 -0.53
N ALA A 95 17.84 -20.60 0.04
CA ALA A 95 17.02 -19.47 -0.34
C ALA A 95 17.77 -18.16 -0.07
N GLU A 96 18.23 -17.86 1.14
CA GLU A 96 18.88 -16.59 1.50
C GLU A 96 20.06 -16.22 0.57
N GLU A 97 20.92 -17.17 0.22
CA GLU A 97 22.10 -16.95 -0.63
C GLU A 97 21.78 -16.82 -2.13
N ALA A 98 20.68 -17.42 -2.60
CA ALA A 98 20.35 -17.43 -4.02
C ALA A 98 20.06 -16.02 -4.59
N PRO A 99 20.46 -15.69 -5.82
CA PRO A 99 20.05 -14.43 -6.45
C PRO A 99 18.53 -14.39 -6.60
N PHE A 100 17.91 -13.25 -6.28
CA PHE A 100 16.47 -13.11 -6.41
C PHE A 100 16.07 -12.94 -7.88
N LYS A 101 15.74 -14.05 -8.53
CA LYS A 101 15.20 -14.10 -9.88
C LYS A 101 13.72 -14.46 -9.82
N MET A 102 12.92 -13.70 -10.55
CA MET A 102 11.48 -13.91 -10.67
C MET A 102 11.20 -15.20 -11.45
N SER A 103 10.39 -16.09 -10.89
CA SER A 103 9.89 -17.29 -11.57
C SER A 103 8.45 -17.13 -12.08
N GLU A 104 7.66 -16.28 -11.41
CA GLU A 104 6.25 -16.03 -11.75
C GLU A 104 5.91 -14.55 -11.69
N ASP A 105 5.02 -14.10 -12.57
CA ASP A 105 4.48 -12.73 -12.60
C ASP A 105 3.01 -12.75 -12.16
N SER A 106 2.70 -12.04 -11.09
CA SER A 106 1.34 -11.89 -10.60
C SER A 106 1.14 -10.51 -9.99
N PHE A 107 -0.09 -10.03 -9.97
CA PHE A 107 -0.45 -8.71 -9.45
C PHE A 107 -1.52 -8.83 -8.37
N ILE A 108 -1.44 -7.96 -7.37
CA ILE A 108 -2.44 -7.80 -6.33
C ILE A 108 -2.85 -6.33 -6.25
N GLU A 109 -4.14 -6.10 -6.09
CA GLU A 109 -4.71 -4.80 -5.76
C GLU A 109 -4.80 -4.64 -4.25
N TRP A 110 -4.41 -3.46 -3.77
CA TRP A 110 -4.36 -3.08 -2.37
C TRP A 110 -5.09 -1.77 -2.15
N ARG A 111 -5.50 -1.56 -0.90
CA ARG A 111 -6.09 -0.32 -0.43
C ARG A 111 -5.52 0.03 0.93
N ALA A 112 -4.84 1.16 1.03
CA ALA A 112 -4.43 1.73 2.31
C ALA A 112 -5.39 2.87 2.69
N ILE A 113 -5.83 2.89 3.94
CA ILE A 113 -6.73 3.91 4.48
C ILE A 113 -5.94 4.73 5.48
N PHE A 114 -5.89 6.03 5.27
CA PHE A 114 -5.24 7.00 6.16
C PHE A 114 -6.30 7.92 6.75
N ARG A 115 -6.07 8.30 8.01
CA ARG A 115 -6.85 9.32 8.70
C ARG A 115 -5.99 10.57 8.91
N ASN A 116 -6.56 11.74 8.69
CA ASN A 116 -5.90 12.99 9.05
C ASN A 116 -6.22 13.31 10.51
N LEU A 117 -5.20 13.33 11.37
CA LEU A 117 -5.28 13.71 12.77
C LEU A 117 -4.48 14.99 12.97
N LYS A 118 -5.17 16.10 13.22
CA LYS A 118 -4.55 17.41 13.48
C LYS A 118 -3.54 17.83 12.40
N GLY A 119 -3.80 17.51 11.13
CA GLY A 119 -2.91 17.83 10.01
C GLY A 119 -1.89 16.73 9.66
N SER A 120 -1.75 15.69 10.47
CA SER A 120 -0.87 14.55 10.17
C SER A 120 -1.66 13.34 9.66
N TRP A 121 -1.14 12.66 8.64
CA TRP A 121 -1.72 11.41 8.16
C TRP A 121 -1.19 10.23 8.96
N ALA A 122 -2.08 9.36 9.42
CA ALA A 122 -1.74 8.10 10.04
C ALA A 122 -2.48 6.97 9.33
N MET A 123 -1.80 5.86 9.05
CA MET A 123 -2.44 4.71 8.44
C MET A 123 -3.39 4.04 9.45
N GLU A 124 -4.65 3.88 9.08
CA GLU A 124 -5.68 3.24 9.89
C GLU A 124 -5.85 1.77 9.52
N ASN A 125 -5.78 1.45 8.22
CA ASN A 125 -5.96 0.09 7.73
C ASN A 125 -5.25 -0.16 6.40
N LEU A 126 -4.96 -1.42 6.13
CA LEU A 126 -4.46 -1.93 4.87
C LEU A 126 -5.27 -3.16 4.49
N LEU A 127 -5.74 -3.18 3.25
CA LEU A 127 -6.59 -4.22 2.69
C LEU A 127 -5.98 -4.69 1.37
N TYR A 128 -6.16 -5.96 1.01
CA TYR A 128 -5.83 -6.45 -0.34
C TYR A 128 -6.93 -7.33 -0.89
N ARG A 129 -6.93 -7.46 -2.22
CA ARG A 129 -7.83 -8.32 -2.97
C ARG A 129 -7.03 -9.45 -3.61
N SER A 130 -7.30 -10.71 -3.23
CA SER A 130 -6.72 -11.85 -3.95
C SER A 130 -7.35 -12.00 -5.34
N SER A 131 -6.60 -12.60 -6.26
CA SER A 131 -6.99 -12.83 -7.67
C SER A 131 -8.26 -13.67 -7.86
N SER A 132 -8.77 -14.31 -6.80
CA SER A 132 -9.89 -15.25 -6.81
C SER A 132 -11.24 -14.69 -6.32
N PHE A 133 -11.42 -13.37 -6.32
CA PHE A 133 -12.66 -12.64 -6.00
C PHE A 133 -13.09 -12.57 -4.51
N GLN A 134 -13.52 -11.35 -4.14
CA GLN A 134 -14.50 -10.98 -3.09
C GLN A 134 -14.13 -10.82 -1.62
N ILE A 135 -12.86 -10.71 -1.20
CA ILE A 135 -12.59 -10.30 0.20
C ILE A 135 -11.49 -9.26 0.25
N TRP A 136 -11.84 -8.05 0.69
CA TRP A 136 -10.91 -7.14 1.34
C TRP A 136 -10.72 -7.66 2.77
N CYS A 137 -9.63 -8.39 3.04
CA CYS A 137 -9.37 -8.80 4.42
C CYS A 137 -8.99 -7.58 5.24
N ASP A 138 -9.70 -7.32 6.34
CA ASP A 138 -9.30 -6.34 7.36
C ASP A 138 -8.14 -6.92 8.18
N LEU A 139 -6.97 -6.34 8.03
CA LEU A 139 -5.72 -6.92 8.53
C LEU A 139 -5.33 -6.41 9.92
N LYS A 140 -6.06 -5.44 10.48
CA LYS A 140 -5.85 -4.96 11.84
C LYS A 140 -6.16 -6.03 12.90
N THR A 141 -6.89 -7.08 12.53
CA THR A 141 -7.39 -8.12 13.44
C THR A 141 -6.86 -9.52 13.16
N THR A 142 -6.05 -9.72 12.11
CA THR A 142 -5.53 -11.05 11.77
C THR A 142 -4.16 -11.29 12.41
N LEU A 143 -4.11 -12.13 13.45
CA LEU A 143 -2.86 -12.66 14.03
C LEU A 143 -2.08 -13.58 13.07
N ASP A 144 -2.74 -13.99 11.98
CA ASP A 144 -2.23 -14.85 10.91
C ASP A 144 -2.00 -14.04 9.61
N ALA A 145 -1.74 -12.73 9.74
CA ALA A 145 -1.40 -11.89 8.60
C ALA A 145 -0.06 -12.35 8.01
N ARG A 146 -0.14 -13.34 7.13
CA ARG A 146 0.94 -13.85 6.29
C ARG A 146 1.93 -12.71 6.00
N HIS A 147 3.20 -12.93 6.35
CA HIS A 147 4.30 -11.96 6.51
C HIS A 147 4.39 -10.76 5.53
N PHE A 148 3.78 -10.86 4.35
CA PHE A 148 3.74 -9.81 3.33
C PHE A 148 2.94 -8.56 3.71
N VAL A 149 1.91 -8.67 4.54
CA VAL A 149 1.14 -7.50 5.01
C VAL A 149 2.02 -6.61 5.88
N HIS A 150 2.84 -7.22 6.74
CA HIS A 150 3.79 -6.50 7.58
C HIS A 150 4.86 -5.78 6.76
N ASP A 151 5.28 -6.31 5.61
CA ASP A 151 6.23 -5.60 4.75
C ASP A 151 5.62 -4.30 4.19
N TRP A 152 4.35 -4.31 3.80
CA TRP A 152 3.64 -3.10 3.39
C TRP A 152 3.38 -2.15 4.55
N PHE A 153 2.97 -2.67 5.72
CA PHE A 153 2.81 -1.85 6.91
C PHE A 153 4.12 -1.18 7.30
N ASN A 154 5.23 -1.90 7.41
CA ASN A 154 6.53 -1.31 7.76
C ASN A 154 7.01 -0.30 6.70
N ALA A 155 6.73 -0.55 5.42
CA ALA A 155 7.09 0.38 4.36
C ALA A 155 6.26 1.69 4.39
N LEU A 156 5.00 1.61 4.81
CA LEU A 156 4.05 2.74 4.81
C LEU A 156 3.92 3.47 6.17
N ASP A 157 4.03 2.72 7.27
CA ASP A 157 3.92 3.15 8.68
C ASP A 157 5.29 3.42 9.32
N GLY A 158 6.39 3.02 8.66
CA GLY A 158 7.77 3.43 8.99
C GLY A 158 8.06 4.90 8.68
N TYR A 159 6.99 5.71 8.69
CA TYR A 159 6.87 7.14 8.49
C TYR A 159 6.18 7.76 9.70
#